data_AF-A0A7C5MEH5-F1
#
_entry.id   AF-A0A7C5MEH5-F1
#
_cell.length_a   1.000
_cell.length_b   1.000
_cell.length_c   1.000
_cell.angle_alpha   90.00
_cell.angle_beta   90.00
_cell.angle_gamma   90.00
#
_symmetry.space_group_name_H-M   'P 1'
#
loop_
_entity.id
_entity.type
_entity.pdbx_description
1 polymer ?
#
loop_
_entity_poly.entity_id
_entity_poly.type
_entity_poly.pdbx_seq_one_letter_code
_entity_poly.pdbx_strand_id
1 'polypeptide(L)' 'MDEPQRLLLEEASEWCLLGLLFRCPNAGWREKIAGLASAVRDPALKEAARLASVQGSEALYH' A
#
# COMPACT_ATOMS: atom_id res chain seq x y z
N MET A 1 19.28 -10.63 6.00
CA MET A 1 18.46 -9.78 6.88
C MET A 1 17.95 -10.68 7.97
N ASP A 2 18.16 -10.34 9.23
CA ASP A 2 17.72 -11.21 10.32
C ASP A 2 16.21 -11.06 10.52
N GLU A 3 15.61 -12.05 11.19
CA GLU A 3 14.16 -12.16 11.37
C GLU A 3 13.50 -10.89 11.95
N PRO A 4 14.05 -10.24 13.00
CA PRO A 4 13.44 -9.03 13.57
C PRO A 4 13.39 -7.86 12.57
N GLN A 5 14.44 -7.66 11.78
CA GLN A 5 14.50 -6.58 10.79
C GLN A 5 13.48 -6.80 9.67
N ARG A 6 13.23 -8.06 9.30
CA ARG A 6 12.19 -8.40 8.32
C ARG A 6 10.81 -8.04 8.85
N LEU A 7 10.48 -8.45 10.08
CA LEU A 7 9.19 -8.15 10.71
C LEU A 7 8.94 -6.64 10.80
N LEU A 8 9.96 -5.86 11.21
CA LEU A 8 9.84 -4.41 11.28
C LEU A 8 9.60 -3.75 9.91
N LEU A 9 10.21 -4.28 8.85
CA LEU A 9 9.98 -3.79 7.48
C LEU A 9 8.59 -4.17 6.96
N GLU A 10 8.11 -5.37 7.30
CA GLU A 10 6.74 -5.80 6.99
C GLU A 10 5.73 -4.87 7.67
N GLU A 11 5.84 -4.66 8.99
CA GLU A 11 4.98 -3.76 9.75
C GLU A 11 5.04 -2.32 9.21
N ALA A 12 6.24 -1.80 8.93
CA ALA A 12 6.40 -0.47 8.35
C ALA A 12 5.70 -0.37 6.98
N SER A 13 5.78 -1.42 6.16
CA SER A 13 5.12 -1.47 4.85
C SER A 13 3.60 -1.43 4.97
N GLU A 14 3.04 -2.10 5.98
CA GLU A 14 1.61 -2.08 6.28
C GLU A 14 1.13 -0.66 6.65
N TRP A 15 1.84 0.02 7.56
CA TRP A 15 1.52 1.39 7.93
C TRP A 15 1.68 2.37 6.77
N CYS A 16 2.74 2.24 5.97
CA CYS A 16 2.95 3.05 4.79
C CYS A 16 1.83 2.86 3.76
N LEU A 17 1.39 1.61 3.53
CA LEU A 17 0.32 1.30 2.59
C LEU A 17 -1.01 1.89 3.06
N LEU A 18 -1.37 1.71 4.35
CA LEU A 18 -2.55 2.34 4.94
C LEU A 18 -2.55 3.85 4.71
N GLY A 19 -1.45 4.53 5.04
CA GLY A 19 -1.32 5.96 4.85
C GLY A 19 -1.39 6.40 3.38
N LEU A 20 -0.97 5.55 2.43
CA LEU A 20 -1.02 5.83 1.00
C LEU A 20 -2.43 5.68 0.41
N LEU A 21 -3.21 4.71 0.90
CA LEU A 21 -4.58 4.44 0.45
C LEU A 21 -5.54 5.60 0.72
N PHE A 22 -5.26 6.43 1.74
CA PHE A 22 -6.06 7.60 2.08
C PHE A 22 -5.57 8.91 1.45
N ARG A 23 -4.58 8.85 0.55
CA ARG A 23 -4.09 10.03 -0.18
C ARG A 23 -4.67 10.08 -1.59
N CYS A 24 -4.84 11.30 -2.12
CA CYS A 24 -5.22 11.51 -3.50
C CYS A 24 -4.21 10.79 -4.42
N PRO A 25 -4.67 9.92 -5.35
CA PRO A 25 -3.81 9.30 -6.34
C PRO A 25 -3.04 10.36 -7.12
N ASN A 26 -1.79 10.06 -7.49
CA ASN A 26 -0.96 10.93 -8.32
C ASN A 26 0.02 10.09 -9.14
N ALA A 27 0.89 10.75 -9.90
CA ALA A 27 1.97 10.09 -10.63
C ALA A 27 2.81 9.20 -9.69
N GLY A 28 2.86 7.90 -10.00
CA GLY A 28 3.61 6.90 -9.22
C GLY A 28 2.88 6.35 -7.99
N TRP A 29 1.64 6.79 -7.69
CA TRP A 29 0.87 6.25 -6.57
C TRP A 29 0.58 4.75 -6.73
N ARG A 30 0.20 4.31 -7.92
CA ARG A 30 -0.07 2.89 -8.22
C ARG A 30 1.16 2.00 -8.07
N GLU A 31 2.31 2.47 -8.55
CA GLU A 31 3.59 1.76 -8.42
C GLU A 31 4.00 1.62 -6.95
N LYS A 32 3.80 2.66 -6.14
CA LYS A 32 4.06 2.63 -4.69
C LYS A 32 3.13 1.65 -3.98
N ILE A 33 1.84 1.63 -4.32
CA ILE A 33 0.89 0.65 -3.77
C ILE A 33 1.34 -0.78 -4.12
N ALA A 34 1.66 -1.05 -5.39
CA ALA A 34 2.09 -2.37 -5.84
C ALA A 34 3.37 -2.82 -5.11
N GLY A 35 4.34 -1.92 -4.95
CA GLY A 35 5.58 -2.18 -4.22
C GLY A 35 5.32 -2.55 -2.76
N LEU A 36 4.53 -1.74 -2.05
CA LEU A 36 4.22 -1.98 -0.63
C LEU A 36 3.37 -3.25 -0.43
N ALA A 37 2.37 -3.48 -1.27
CA ALA A 37 1.47 -4.63 -1.17
C ALA A 37 2.20 -5.98 -1.29
N SER A 38 3.35 -6.01 -1.97
CA SER A 38 4.19 -7.22 -2.07
C SER A 38 4.80 -7.67 -0.74
N ALA A 39 5.01 -6.72 0.19
CA ALA A 39 5.66 -6.94 1.49
C ALA A 39 4.68 -7.06 2.66
N VAL A 40 3.41 -6.71 2.46
CA VAL A 40 2.35 -6.81 3.49
C VAL A 40 1.97 -8.28 3.74
N ARG A 41 1.55 -8.63 4.97
CA ARG A 41 1.01 -9.97 5.28
C ARG A 41 -0.50 -9.97 5.43
N ASP A 42 -1.07 -8.86 5.92
CA ASP A 42 -2.52 -8.72 6.09
C ASP A 42 -3.27 -8.90 4.75
N PRO A 43 -4.14 -9.92 4.62
CA PRO A 43 -4.86 -10.20 3.39
C PRO A 43 -5.93 -9.15 3.06
N ALA A 44 -6.55 -8.52 4.07
CA ALA A 44 -7.52 -7.45 3.85
C ALA A 44 -6.82 -6.21 3.32
N LEU A 45 -5.62 -5.91 3.81
CA LEU A 45 -4.83 -4.77 3.32
C LEU A 45 -4.31 -5.00 1.89
N LYS A 46 -3.94 -6.23 1.53
CA LYS A 46 -3.63 -6.60 0.13
C LYS A 46 -4.82 -6.40 -0.79
N GLU A 47 -6.01 -6.80 -0.35
CA GLU A 47 -7.23 -6.63 -1.15
C GLU A 47 -7.58 -5.14 -1.30
N ALA A 48 -7.42 -4.34 -0.24
CA ALA A 48 -7.58 -2.90 -0.31
C ALA A 48 -6.62 -2.25 -1.31
N ALA A 49 -5.34 -2.65 -1.32
CA ALA A 49 -4.35 -2.22 -2.30
C ALA A 49 -4.74 -2.57 -3.74
N ARG A 50 -5.27 -3.78 -3.96
CA ARG A 50 -5.77 -4.22 -5.27
C ARG A 50 -6.94 -3.36 -5.74
N LEU A 51 -7.95 -3.18 -4.90
CA LEU A 51 -9.13 -2.37 -5.21
C LEU A 51 -8.75 -0.91 -5.48
N ALA A 52 -7.91 -0.34 -4.64
CA ALA A 52 -7.40 1.02 -4.78
C ALA A 52 -6.59 1.19 -6.08
N SER A 53 -5.77 0.21 -6.47
CA SER A 53 -5.02 0.28 -7.73
C SER A 53 -5.93 0.26 -8.97
N VAL A 54 -7.07 -0.44 -8.91
CA VAL A 54 -8.03 -0.54 -10.01
C VAL A 54 -8.95 0.69 -10.08
N GLN A 55 -9.46 1.13 -8.93
CA GLN A 55 -10.54 2.12 -8.85
C GLN A 55 -10.03 3.52 -8.49
N GLY A 56 -8.87 3.63 -7.86
CA GLY A 56 -8.27 4.89 -7.44
C GLY A 56 -7.96 5.80 -8.62
N SER A 57 -8.53 7.00 -8.56
CA SER A 57 -8.25 8.09 -9.47
C SER A 57 -8.34 9.44 -8.75
N GLU A 58 -7.66 10.45 -9.30
CA GLU A 58 -7.77 11.85 -8.81
C GLU A 58 -9.22 12.35 -8.81
N ALA A 59 -10.04 11.87 -9.75
CA ALA A 59 -11.45 12.26 -9.88
C ALA A 59 -12.33 11.84 -8.69
N LEU A 60 -11.89 10.91 -7.84
CA LEU A 60 -12.62 10.54 -6.61
C LEU A 60 -12.41 11.55 -5.46
N TYR A 61 -11.52 12.52 -5.62
CA TYR A 61 -11.17 13.52 -4.60
C TYR A 61 -11.73 14.92 -4.87
N HIS A 62 -12.48 15.11 -5.96
CA HIS A 62 -13.07 16.37 -6.41
C HIS A 62 -14.59 16.28 -6.47
#